data_AF-A0A963S4H3-F1
#
_entry.id   AF-A0A963S4H3-F1
#
_cell.length_a   1.000
_cell.length_b   1.000
_cell.length_c   1.000
_cell.angle_alpha   90.00
_cell.angle_beta   90.00
_cell.angle_gamma   90.00
#
_symmetry.space_group_name_H-M   'P 1'
#
loop_
_entity.id
_entity.type
_entity.pdbx_description
1 polymer ?
#
loop_
_entity_poly.entity_id
_entity_poly.type
_entity_poly.pdbx_seq_one_letter_code
_entity_poly.pdbx_strand_id
1 'polypeptide(L)'
;MGQVSDIEGDEARGETFFIALMTADSEDGTQRLSQLAGRFVDRFERTDGEWRIKNRVAVHDLSITLRIDEDYLASNELKRGTRDIDDPGAALLAMAYRSGRSASG
;
A
#
# COMPACT_ATOMS: atom_id res chain seq x y z
N MET A 1 -2.18 -17.75 -0.22
CA MET A 1 -1.01 -17.41 -1.05
C MET A 1 0.13 -17.11 -0.09
N GLY A 2 1.18 -17.92 -0.10
CA GLY A 2 2.18 -17.97 0.96
C GLY A 2 3.28 -16.94 0.79
N GLN A 3 3.73 -16.36 1.90
CA GLN A 3 5.02 -15.68 1.96
C GLN A 3 6.10 -16.77 2.08
N VAL A 4 7.02 -16.83 1.12
CA VAL A 4 8.24 -17.64 1.26
C VAL A 4 9.31 -16.73 1.84
N SER A 5 10.06 -17.20 2.84
CA SER A 5 11.21 -16.46 3.38
C SER A 5 12.35 -17.43 3.61
N ASP A 6 13.45 -17.22 2.91
CA ASP A 6 14.72 -17.93 3.08
C ASP A 6 15.71 -16.98 3.75
N ILE A 7 16.31 -17.38 4.86
CA ILE A 7 17.14 -16.53 5.72
C ILE A 7 18.51 -17.17 5.87
N GLU A 8 19.55 -16.42 5.51
CA GLU A 8 20.95 -16.84 5.56
C GLU A 8 21.78 -15.74 6.24
N GLY A 9 22.01 -15.88 7.55
CA GLY A 9 22.75 -14.87 8.33
C GLY A 9 22.02 -13.52 8.35
N ASP A 10 22.68 -12.49 7.82
CA ASP A 10 22.15 -11.12 7.71
C ASP A 10 21.49 -10.83 6.34
N GLU A 11 21.29 -11.85 5.50
CA GLU A 11 20.53 -11.75 4.26
C GLU A 11 19.23 -12.57 4.33
N ALA A 12 18.18 -12.08 3.66
CA ALA A 12 16.98 -12.87 3.44
C ALA A 12 16.36 -12.60 2.07
N ARG A 13 15.59 -13.57 1.57
CA ARG A 13 14.86 -13.48 0.31
C ARG A 13 13.40 -13.78 0.57
N GLY A 14 12.51 -12.99 0.00
CA GLY A 14 11.09 -13.20 0.20
C GLY A 14 10.25 -12.90 -1.02
N GLU A 15 9.10 -13.57 -1.07
CA GLU A 15 8.07 -13.28 -2.05
C GLU A 15 6.75 -12.97 -1.36
N THR A 16 6.14 -11.84 -1.73
CA THR A 16 4.86 -11.37 -1.16
C THR A 16 3.90 -11.04 -2.29
N PHE A 17 2.73 -11.69 -2.31
CA PHE A 17 1.69 -11.32 -3.26
C PHE A 17 1.02 -10.01 -2.87
N PHE A 18 0.73 -9.15 -3.84
CA PHE A 18 0.07 -7.87 -3.64
C PHE A 18 -1.09 -7.68 -4.61
N ILE A 19 -2.05 -6.87 -4.18
CA ILE A 19 -3.08 -6.27 -5.04
C ILE A 19 -3.04 -4.75 -4.80
N ALA A 20 -2.84 -3.98 -5.85
CA ALA A 20 -2.91 -2.52 -5.85
C ALA A 20 -4.15 -2.07 -6.62
N LEU A 21 -4.92 -1.15 -6.02
CA LEU A 21 -6.06 -0.50 -6.64
C LEU A 21 -5.73 0.99 -6.82
N MET A 22 -5.86 1.50 -8.03
CA MET A 22 -5.51 2.87 -8.39
C MET A 22 -6.62 3.48 -9.23
N THR A 23 -7.08 4.67 -8.83
CA THR A 23 -8.00 5.48 -9.64
C THR A 23 -7.22 6.58 -10.35
N ALA A 24 -7.50 6.80 -11.63
CA ALA A 24 -6.93 7.90 -12.40
C ALA A 24 -7.98 8.49 -13.35
N ASP A 25 -7.89 9.79 -13.58
CA ASP A 25 -8.72 10.49 -14.56
C ASP A 25 -8.08 10.32 -15.95
N SER A 26 -8.91 10.04 -16.95
CA SER A 26 -8.48 9.92 -18.35
C SER A 26 -8.53 11.27 -19.04
N GLU A 27 -7.85 11.41 -20.19
CA GLU A 27 -7.87 12.64 -20.99
C GLU A 27 -9.29 13.06 -21.43
N ASP A 28 -10.19 12.10 -21.59
CA ASP A 28 -11.61 12.33 -21.92
C ASP A 28 -12.50 12.67 -20.71
N GLY A 29 -11.91 12.84 -19.51
CA GLY A 29 -12.60 13.14 -18.27
C GLY A 29 -13.22 11.92 -17.58
N THR A 30 -13.09 10.72 -18.14
CA THR A 30 -13.62 9.49 -17.52
C THR A 30 -12.66 8.97 -16.46
N GLN A 31 -13.20 8.57 -15.31
CA GLN A 31 -12.39 7.93 -14.26
C GLN A 31 -12.19 6.43 -14.55
N ARG A 32 -10.98 5.93 -14.31
CA ARG A 32 -10.63 4.51 -14.46
C ARG A 32 -10.14 3.93 -13.14
N LEU A 33 -10.53 2.70 -12.86
CA LEU A 33 -9.97 1.87 -11.80
C LEU A 33 -9.02 0.85 -12.44
N SER A 34 -7.74 0.97 -12.11
CA SER A 34 -6.73 -0.03 -12.44
C SER A 34 -6.48 -0.92 -11.22
N GLN A 35 -6.71 -2.21 -11.38
CA GLN A 35 -6.26 -3.25 -10.46
C GLN A 35 -4.99 -3.88 -11.01
N LEU A 36 -3.97 -3.93 -10.17
CA LEU A 36 -2.72 -4.64 -10.42
C LEU A 36 -2.56 -5.73 -9.37
N ALA A 37 -2.40 -6.97 -9.80
CA ALA A 37 -2.03 -8.08 -8.95
C ALA A 37 -0.65 -8.60 -9.34
N GLY A 38 0.14 -8.98 -8.35
CA GLY A 38 1.53 -9.33 -8.61
C GLY A 38 2.25 -9.83 -7.37
N ARG A 39 3.57 -9.92 -7.49
CA ARG A 39 4.45 -10.35 -6.40
C ARG A 39 5.58 -9.33 -6.21
N PHE A 40 5.84 -8.95 -4.96
CA PHE A 40 7.11 -8.36 -4.59
C PHE A 40 8.12 -9.47 -4.37
N VAL A 41 9.18 -9.46 -5.16
CA VAL A 41 10.36 -10.31 -4.97
C VAL A 41 11.42 -9.46 -4.31
N ASP A 42 11.64 -9.74 -3.02
CA ASP A 42 12.44 -8.91 -2.13
C ASP A 42 13.77 -9.59 -1.77
N ARG A 43 14.81 -8.77 -1.72
CA ARG A 43 16.05 -9.07 -1.00
C ARG A 43 16.10 -8.17 0.23
N PHE A 44 16.32 -8.76 1.38
CA PHE A 44 16.47 -8.07 2.65
C PHE A 44 17.91 -8.17 3.13
N GLU A 45 18.35 -7.14 3.83
CA GLU A 45 19.61 -7.16 4.57
C GLU A 45 19.39 -6.63 5.98
N ARG A 46 20.10 -7.21 6.95
CA ARG A 46 20.13 -6.72 8.32
C ARG A 46 21.31 -5.78 8.49
N THR A 47 21.05 -4.53 8.85
CA THR A 47 22.09 -3.52 9.12
C THR A 47 21.79 -2.83 10.43
N ASP A 48 22.80 -2.73 11.30
CA ASP A 48 22.67 -2.21 12.68
C ASP A 48 21.56 -2.91 13.48
N GLY A 49 21.43 -4.23 13.28
CA GLY A 49 20.44 -5.05 13.97
C GLY A 49 19.02 -4.97 13.40
N GLU A 50 18.76 -4.14 12.39
CA GLU A 50 17.46 -3.94 11.77
C GLU A 50 17.39 -4.50 10.34
N TRP A 51 16.32 -5.23 10.03
CA TRP A 51 16.06 -5.71 8.67
C TRP A 51 15.51 -4.58 7.79
N ARG A 52 16.06 -4.44 6.58
CA ARG A 52 15.62 -3.49 5.57
C ARG A 52 15.44 -4.16 4.23
N ILE A 53 14.59 -3.59 3.37
CA ILE A 53 14.48 -4.00 1.97
C ILE A 53 15.69 -3.44 1.24
N LYS A 54 16.63 -4.33 0.86
CA LYS A 54 17.80 -4.00 0.04
C LYS A 54 17.40 -3.75 -1.41
N ASN A 55 16.51 -4.61 -1.93
CA ASN A 55 15.97 -4.49 -3.27
C ASN A 55 14.57 -5.08 -3.34
N ARG A 56 13.69 -4.48 -4.14
CA ARG A 56 12.34 -4.96 -4.43
C ARG A 56 12.09 -4.92 -5.92
N VAL A 57 11.68 -6.05 -6.49
CA VAL A 57 11.13 -6.11 -7.85
C VAL A 57 9.63 -6.36 -7.74
N ALA A 58 8.82 -5.47 -8.32
CA ALA A 58 7.40 -5.69 -8.49
C ALA A 58 7.15 -6.48 -9.78
N VAL A 59 6.79 -7.75 -9.63
CA VAL A 59 6.40 -8.62 -10.73
C VAL A 59 4.92 -8.39 -11.03
N HIS A 60 4.63 -8.02 -12.28
CA HIS A 60 3.27 -7.96 -12.80
C HIS A 60 2.83 -9.38 -13.17
N ASP A 61 1.81 -9.89 -12.49
CA ASP A 61 1.20 -11.18 -12.84
C ASP A 61 -0.12 -10.97 -13.59
N LEU A 62 -0.92 -9.97 -13.18
CA LEU A 62 -2.21 -9.63 -13.80
C LEU A 62 -2.53 -8.14 -13.60
N SER A 63 -3.15 -7.53 -14.61
CA SER A 63 -3.79 -6.22 -14.46
C SER A 63 -5.14 -6.16 -15.16
N ILE A 64 -6.08 -5.45 -14.55
CA ILE A 64 -7.39 -5.13 -15.11
C ILE A 64 -7.58 -3.63 -15.02
N THR A 65 -8.00 -3.00 -16.10
CA THR A 65 -8.44 -1.60 -16.10
C THR A 65 -9.92 -1.58 -16.43
N LEU A 66 -10.71 -1.00 -15.53
CA LEU A 66 -12.15 -0.82 -15.67
C LEU A 66 -12.47 0.66 -15.75
N ARG A 67 -13.47 1.00 -16.55
CA ARG A 67 -14.11 2.32 -16.51
C ARG A 67 -14.96 2.41 -15.24
N ILE A 68 -14.93 3.54 -14.56
CA ILE A 68 -15.84 3.85 -13.46
C ILE A 68 -16.97 4.69 -14.05
N ASP A 69 -18.13 4.07 -14.23
CA ASP A 69 -19.34 4.77 -14.70
C ASP A 69 -20.09 5.44 -13.55
N GLU A 70 -20.09 4.81 -12.37
CA GLU A 70 -20.72 5.32 -11.15
C GLU A 70 -19.96 4.84 -9.92
N ASP A 71 -19.81 5.73 -8.93
CA ASP A 71 -19.36 5.39 -7.59
C ASP A 71 -20.56 5.42 -6.64
N TYR A 72 -21.30 4.31 -6.60
CA TYR A 72 -22.53 4.17 -5.81
C TYR A 72 -22.31 4.41 -4.31
N LEU A 73 -21.11 4.16 -3.78
CA LEU A 73 -20.85 4.35 -2.36
C LEU A 73 -20.46 5.79 -2.03
N ALA A 74 -19.83 6.51 -2.96
CA ALA A 74 -19.59 7.94 -2.80
C ALA A 74 -20.87 8.77 -2.67
N SER A 75 -22.00 8.29 -3.22
CA SER A 75 -23.31 8.94 -3.06
C SER A 75 -24.06 8.58 -1.77
N ASN A 76 -23.55 7.63 -0.97
CA ASN A 76 -24.26 7.06 0.18
C ASN A 76 -23.67 7.47 1.55
N GLU A 77 -23.57 8.79 1.80
CA GLU A 77 -23.15 9.42 3.07
C GLU A 77 -21.75 9.06 3.59
N LEU A 78 -21.01 8.21 2.87
CA LEU A 78 -19.63 7.86 3.21
C LEU A 78 -18.69 9.01 2.82
N LYS A 79 -17.84 9.42 3.76
CA LYS A 79 -16.82 10.43 3.47
C LYS A 79 -15.74 9.83 2.58
N ARG A 80 -15.48 10.50 1.45
CA ARG A 80 -14.34 10.18 0.58
C ARG A 80 -13.04 10.49 1.32
N GLY A 81 -12.13 9.53 1.36
CA GLY A 81 -10.78 9.75 1.87
C GLY A 81 -9.97 10.63 0.93
N THR A 82 -9.05 11.41 1.49
CA THR A 82 -8.06 12.21 0.76
C THR A 82 -6.66 11.68 1.08
N ARG A 83 -5.65 12.15 0.35
CA ARG A 83 -4.24 11.77 0.59
C ARG A 83 -3.44 12.90 1.24
N ASP A 84 -4.14 13.79 1.94
CA ASP A 84 -3.61 15.00 2.56
C ASP A 84 -4.08 15.13 4.02
N ILE A 85 -3.81 16.28 4.63
CA ILE A 85 -4.13 16.55 6.03
C ILE A 85 -5.64 16.68 6.28
N ASP A 86 -6.43 16.92 5.23
CA ASP A 86 -7.89 17.05 5.32
C ASP A 86 -8.59 15.68 5.37
N ASP A 87 -7.83 14.58 5.24
CA ASP A 87 -8.38 13.23 5.40
C ASP A 87 -8.96 13.07 6.82
N PRO A 88 -10.20 12.55 6.97
CA PRO A 88 -10.83 12.39 8.28
C PRO A 88 -9.99 11.59 9.29
N GLY A 89 -9.15 10.65 8.81
CA GLY A 89 -8.26 9.85 9.64
C GLY A 89 -6.98 10.57 10.06
N ALA A 90 -6.51 11.58 9.31
CA ALA A 90 -5.21 12.21 9.54
C ALA A 90 -5.10 12.84 10.93
N ALA A 91 -6.10 13.65 11.33
CA ALA A 91 -6.13 14.28 12.64
C ALA A 91 -6.24 13.25 13.79
N LEU A 92 -7.10 12.24 13.62
CA LEU A 92 -7.36 11.20 14.63
C LEU A 92 -6.10 10.37 14.91
N LEU A 93 -5.41 9.92 13.86
CA LEU A 93 -4.21 9.10 13.97
C LEU A 93 -3.01 9.91 14.47
N ALA A 94 -2.91 11.18 14.11
CA ALA A 94 -1.86 12.07 14.62
C ALA A 94 -1.95 12.25 16.15
N MET A 95 -3.16 12.25 16.72
CA MET A 95 -3.35 12.31 18.17
C MET A 95 -2.90 11.01 18.87
N ALA A 96 -3.24 9.85 18.30
CA ALA A 96 -2.82 8.55 18.83
C ALA A 96 -1.29 8.35 18.76
N TYR A 97 -0.64 8.82 17.71
CA TYR A 97 0.82 8.77 17.58
C TYR A 97 1.54 9.64 18.63
N ARG A 98 0.98 10.81 18.97
CA ARG A 98 1.54 11.71 19.99
C ARG A 98 1.39 11.15 21.41
N SER A 99 0.27 10.51 21.73
CA SER A 99 0.03 9.92 23.05
C SER A 99 0.87 8.66 23.31
N GLY A 100 1.20 7.89 22.27
CA GLY A 100 2.10 6.73 22.39
C GLY A 100 3.56 7.07 22.69
N ARG A 101 4.01 8.29 22.33
CA ARG A 101 5.40 8.73 22.54
C ARG A 101 5.65 9.39 23.90
N SER A 102 4.58 9.78 24.62
CA SER A 102 4.71 10.33 25.97
C SER A 102 4.72 9.26 27.07
N ALA A 103 4.48 7.99 26.73
CA ALA A 103 4.44 6.87 27.67
C ALA A 103 5.76 6.08 27.77
N SER A 104 6.80 6.49 27.04
CA SER A 104 8.12 5.87 27.00
C SER A 104 9.24 6.84 27.43
N GLY A 105 9.00 7.62 28.47
CA GLY A 105 9.97 8.53 29.11
C GLY A 105 10.32 8.06 30.51
#